data_AF-A0A7S4D0N3-F1
#
_entry.id   AF-A0A7S4D0N3-F1
#
_cell.length_a   1.000
_cell.length_b   1.000
_cell.length_c   1.000
_cell.angle_alpha   90.00
_cell.angle_beta   90.00
_cell.angle_gamma   90.00
#
_symmetry.space_group_name_H-M   'P 1'
#
loop_
_entity.id
_entity.type
_entity.pdbx_description
1 polymer ?
#
loop_
_entity_poly.entity_id
_entity_poly.type
_entity_poly.pdbx_seq_one_letter_code
_entity_poly.pdbx_strand_id
1 'polypeptide(L)'
;NPSAKALEQALRADLAEVSALVHAHAGPSAPSVAFLEWTDPLFAGGHWIPDMVALAGGRYVLRESGVPSALVTPEDLVTAAPDVIFVGLCGYDEVKAHADAQGLWDHAWWRGLPAVAA
;
A
#
# COMPACT_ATOMS: atom_id res chain seq x y z
N ASN A 1 -21.14 2.11 -25.94
CA ASN A 1 -20.15 1.54 -26.89
C ASN A 1 -19.95 0.06 -26.54
N PRO A 2 -20.31 -0.90 -27.41
CA PRO A 2 -20.17 -2.34 -27.15
C PRO A 2 -18.74 -2.79 -26.78
N SER A 3 -17.70 -2.21 -27.40
CA SER A 3 -16.31 -2.53 -27.08
C SER A 3 -15.91 -2.10 -25.67
N ALA A 4 -16.46 -0.97 -25.19
CA ALA A 4 -16.22 -0.51 -23.82
C ALA A 4 -16.83 -1.47 -22.78
N LYS A 5 -18.03 -2.01 -23.05
CA LYS A 5 -18.68 -2.99 -22.16
C LYS A 5 -17.91 -4.32 -22.12
N ALA A 6 -17.43 -4.79 -23.27
CA ALA A 6 -16.62 -6.01 -23.34
C ALA A 6 -15.31 -5.86 -22.54
N LEU A 7 -14.64 -4.71 -22.65
CA LEU A 7 -13.44 -4.43 -21.87
C LEU A 7 -13.74 -4.37 -20.36
N GLU A 8 -14.83 -3.70 -19.95
CA GLU A 8 -15.24 -3.67 -18.54
C GLU A 8 -15.47 -5.08 -17.98
N GLN A 9 -16.16 -5.94 -18.74
CA GLN A 9 -16.42 -7.32 -18.34
C GLN A 9 -15.13 -8.14 -18.19
N ALA A 10 -14.19 -7.97 -19.11
CA ALA A 10 -12.88 -8.63 -19.04
C ALA A 10 -12.11 -8.20 -17.77
N LEU A 11 -11.99 -6.89 -17.52
CA LEU A 11 -11.29 -6.37 -16.34
C LEU A 11 -11.93 -6.83 -15.03
N ARG A 12 -13.27 -6.94 -14.99
CA ARG A 12 -13.98 -7.49 -13.82
C ARG A 12 -13.70 -8.98 -13.62
N ALA A 13 -13.60 -9.74 -14.71
CA ALA A 13 -13.25 -11.15 -14.65
C ALA A 13 -11.82 -11.34 -14.13
N ASP A 14 -10.87 -10.56 -14.62
CA ASP A 14 -9.47 -10.59 -14.17
C ASP A 14 -9.36 -10.29 -12.66
N LEU A 15 -10.06 -9.25 -12.19
CA LEU A 15 -10.09 -8.92 -10.76
C LEU A 15 -10.72 -10.04 -9.92
N ALA A 16 -11.76 -10.70 -10.42
CA ALA A 16 -12.40 -11.81 -9.73
C ALA A 16 -11.48 -13.04 -9.64
N GLU A 17 -10.73 -13.33 -10.71
CA GLU A 17 -9.74 -14.41 -10.73
C GLU A 17 -8.62 -14.16 -9.72
N VAL A 18 -8.04 -12.96 -9.72
CA VAL A 18 -7.00 -12.57 -8.76
C VAL A 18 -7.53 -12.65 -7.32
N SER A 19 -8.73 -12.14 -7.07
CA SER A 19 -9.35 -12.18 -5.73
C SER A 19 -9.58 -13.60 -5.24
N ALA A 20 -10.02 -14.51 -6.12
CA ALA A 20 -10.18 -15.93 -5.79
C ALA A 20 -8.83 -16.60 -5.47
N LEU A 21 -7.78 -16.28 -6.24
CA LEU A 21 -6.43 -16.78 -6.01
C LEU A 21 -5.88 -16.31 -4.65
N VAL A 22 -6.05 -15.03 -4.34
CA VAL A 22 -5.66 -14.44 -3.05
C VAL A 22 -6.39 -15.15 -1.89
N HIS A 23 -7.71 -15.33 -1.99
CA HIS A 23 -8.49 -16.04 -0.97
C HIS A 23 -8.04 -17.49 -0.76
N ALA A 24 -7.71 -18.20 -1.84
CA ALA A 24 -7.24 -19.58 -1.76
C ALA A 24 -5.88 -19.73 -1.05
N HIS A 25 -5.07 -18.66 -1.01
CA HIS A 25 -3.75 -18.63 -0.39
C HIS A 25 -3.72 -17.76 0.88
N ALA A 26 -4.87 -17.31 1.36
CA ALA A 26 -4.94 -16.47 2.54
C ALA A 26 -4.43 -17.23 3.77
N GLY A 27 -3.48 -16.62 4.49
CA GLY A 27 -3.01 -17.12 5.78
C GLY A 27 -4.08 -16.97 6.88
N PRO A 28 -3.79 -17.44 8.10
CA PRO A 28 -4.73 -17.37 9.23
C PRO A 28 -5.08 -15.93 9.65
N SER A 29 -4.28 -14.94 9.27
CA SER A 29 -4.52 -13.52 9.53
C SER A 29 -4.05 -12.67 8.35
N ALA A 30 -4.85 -11.66 7.97
CA ALA A 30 -4.47 -10.68 6.96
C ALA A 30 -3.32 -9.79 7.48
N PRO A 31 -2.19 -9.67 6.76
CA PRO A 31 -1.11 -8.79 7.16
C PRO A 31 -1.59 -7.35 7.17
N SER A 32 -1.20 -6.60 8.20
CA SER A 32 -1.37 -5.16 8.24
C SER A 32 -0.42 -4.47 7.26
N VAL A 33 -0.95 -3.55 6.46
CA VAL A 33 -0.21 -2.92 5.36
C VAL A 33 -0.28 -1.40 5.48
N ALA A 34 0.86 -0.76 5.36
CA ALA A 34 1.00 0.67 5.11
C ALA A 34 1.47 0.92 3.67
N PHE A 35 1.06 2.05 3.09
CA PHE A 35 1.46 2.47 1.76
C PHE A 35 1.84 3.96 1.80
N LEU A 36 3.10 4.25 1.51
CA LEU A 36 3.65 5.59 1.48
C LEU A 36 3.80 6.04 0.03
N GLU A 37 3.07 7.09 -0.34
CA GLU A 37 3.17 7.73 -1.66
C GLU A 37 4.34 8.73 -1.71
N TRP A 38 4.78 9.22 -0.55
CA TRP A 38 5.98 10.03 -0.35
C TRP A 38 6.63 9.71 1.00
N THR A 39 7.95 9.89 1.09
CA THR A 39 8.75 9.58 2.28
C THR A 39 9.15 10.82 3.09
N ASP A 40 9.23 11.99 2.47
CA ASP A 40 9.49 13.27 3.15
C ASP A 40 8.75 14.45 2.46
N PRO A 41 7.70 15.00 3.08
CA PRO A 41 7.04 14.48 4.28
C PRO A 41 6.31 13.15 4.01
N LEU A 42 6.07 12.35 5.07
CA LEU A 42 5.36 11.08 4.94
C LEU A 42 3.92 11.31 4.50
N PHE A 43 3.51 10.62 3.44
CA PHE A 43 2.17 10.73 2.89
C PHE A 43 1.56 9.34 2.69
N ALA A 44 0.48 9.08 3.40
CA ALA A 44 -0.22 7.80 3.33
C ALA A 44 -1.22 7.79 2.17
N GLY A 45 -1.18 6.71 1.39
CA GLY A 45 -2.09 6.45 0.30
C GLY A 45 -3.54 6.41 0.76
N GLY A 46 -4.41 7.17 0.09
CA GLY A 46 -5.86 7.12 0.25
C GLY A 46 -6.54 6.59 -1.01
N HIS A 47 -7.71 7.14 -1.33
CA HIS A 47 -8.50 6.84 -2.50
C HIS A 47 -8.79 5.33 -2.62
N TRP A 48 -8.22 4.68 -3.62
CA TRP A 48 -8.42 3.27 -3.95
C TRP A 48 -7.32 2.36 -3.38
N ILE A 49 -6.27 2.91 -2.77
CA ILE A 49 -5.18 2.12 -2.17
C ILE A 49 -5.69 1.18 -1.06
N PRO A 50 -6.57 1.60 -0.13
CA PRO A 50 -7.12 0.68 0.86
C PRO A 50 -7.89 -0.50 0.24
N ASP A 51 -8.62 -0.25 -0.85
CA ASP A 51 -9.36 -1.29 -1.58
C ASP A 51 -8.41 -2.26 -2.28
N MET A 52 -7.33 -1.76 -2.89
CA MET A 52 -6.30 -2.62 -3.48
C MET A 52 -5.67 -3.54 -2.44
N VAL A 53 -5.33 -2.99 -1.28
CA VAL A 53 -4.73 -3.75 -0.18
C VAL A 53 -5.70 -4.84 0.29
N ALA A 54 -6.98 -4.52 0.44
CA ALA A 54 -8.01 -5.49 0.81
C ALA A 54 -8.18 -6.60 -0.24
N LEU A 55 -8.22 -6.24 -1.53
CA LEU A 55 -8.29 -7.21 -2.64
C LEU A 55 -7.04 -8.10 -2.71
N ALA A 56 -5.88 -7.60 -2.31
CA ALA A 56 -4.64 -8.35 -2.19
C ALA A 56 -4.54 -9.19 -0.90
N GLY A 57 -5.58 -9.18 -0.05
CA GLY A 57 -5.65 -9.98 1.18
C GLY A 57 -4.99 -9.33 2.40
N GLY A 58 -4.63 -8.05 2.32
CA GLY A 58 -4.08 -7.27 3.43
C GLY A 58 -5.14 -6.43 4.15
N ARG A 59 -4.75 -5.85 5.28
CA ARG A 59 -5.53 -4.87 6.04
C ARG A 59 -4.80 -3.54 6.07
N TYR A 60 -5.35 -2.54 5.38
CA TYR A 60 -4.73 -1.22 5.35
C TYR A 60 -4.87 -0.50 6.70
N VAL A 61 -3.79 0.11 7.20
CA VAL A 61 -3.77 0.63 8.59
C VAL A 61 -3.66 2.14 8.73
N LEU A 62 -3.44 2.88 7.64
CA LEU A 62 -3.20 4.32 7.73
C LEU A 62 -4.44 5.16 7.39
N ARG A 63 -5.24 4.77 6.39
CA ARG A 63 -6.39 5.57 5.91
C ARG A 63 -7.61 4.70 5.61
N GLU A 64 -8.75 5.34 5.45
CA GLU A 64 -10.00 4.69 5.04
C GLU A 64 -10.16 4.65 3.52
N SER A 65 -10.96 3.73 3.00
CA SER A 65 -11.28 3.70 1.57
C SER A 65 -12.02 4.98 1.14
N GLY A 66 -11.69 5.49 -0.04
CA GLY A 66 -12.33 6.65 -0.65
C GLY A 66 -11.89 8.01 -0.10
N VAL A 67 -11.10 8.08 0.98
CA VAL A 67 -10.62 9.36 1.53
C VAL A 67 -9.34 9.81 0.82
N PRO A 68 -9.11 11.12 0.58
CA PRO A 68 -7.91 11.56 -0.12
C PRO A 68 -6.62 11.17 0.61
N SER A 69 -5.54 10.89 -0.12
CA SER A 69 -4.20 10.75 0.45
C SER A 69 -3.80 11.98 1.29
N ALA A 70 -3.01 11.78 2.34
CA ALA A 70 -2.71 12.84 3.32
C ALA A 70 -1.41 12.59 4.07
N LEU A 71 -0.90 13.66 4.67
CA LEU A 71 0.23 13.62 5.58
C LEU A 71 -0.06 12.71 6.77
N VAL A 72 0.93 11.91 7.14
CA VAL A 72 0.95 11.15 8.39
C VAL A 72 2.27 11.45 9.12
N THR A 73 2.27 11.22 10.42
CA THR A 73 3.47 11.38 11.23
C THR A 73 4.24 10.06 11.33
N PRO A 74 5.55 10.09 11.62
CA PRO A 74 6.28 8.90 12.02
C PRO A 74 5.60 8.15 13.18
N GLU A 75 5.04 8.87 14.14
CA GLU A 75 4.32 8.32 15.28
C GLU A 75 3.07 7.53 14.87
N ASP A 76 2.32 8.00 13.87
CA ASP A 76 1.17 7.27 13.32
C ASP A 76 1.61 5.91 12.76
N LEU A 77 2.73 5.87 12.02
CA LEU A 77 3.25 4.64 11.42
C LEU A 77 3.81 3.67 12.47
N VAL A 78 4.55 4.20 13.46
CA VAL A 78 5.07 3.41 14.59
C VAL A 78 3.92 2.83 15.41
N THR A 79 2.87 3.61 15.67
CA THR A 79 1.69 3.16 16.41
C THR A 79 0.91 2.10 15.63
N ALA A 80 0.77 2.28 14.31
CA ALA A 80 0.09 1.32 13.45
C ALA A 80 0.86 -0.01 13.32
N ALA A 81 2.18 0.01 13.51
CA ALA A 81 3.07 -1.15 13.50
C ALA A 81 2.75 -2.16 12.37
N PRO A 82 2.74 -1.73 11.10
CA PRO A 82 2.35 -2.60 9.99
C PRO A 82 3.31 -3.78 9.84
N ASP A 83 2.78 -4.91 9.37
CA ASP A 83 3.57 -6.08 8.99
C ASP A 83 4.33 -5.86 7.68
N VAL A 84 3.75 -5.06 6.77
CA VAL A 84 4.30 -4.74 5.44
C VAL A 84 4.18 -3.26 5.16
N ILE A 85 5.22 -2.65 4.59
CA ILE A 85 5.21 -1.27 4.12
C ILE A 85 5.53 -1.24 2.63
N PHE A 86 4.62 -0.70 1.84
CA PHE A 86 4.88 -0.33 0.45
C PHE A 86 5.33 1.12 0.37
N VAL A 87 6.37 1.38 -0.42
CA VAL A 87 6.85 2.72 -0.75
C VAL A 87 6.65 2.92 -2.25
N GLY A 88 5.54 3.56 -2.62
CA GLY A 88 5.07 3.71 -3.99
C GLY A 88 5.29 5.12 -4.52
N LEU A 89 6.54 5.45 -4.87
CA LEU A 89 6.96 6.79 -5.31
C LEU A 89 6.67 7.03 -6.80
N CYS A 90 5.41 6.83 -7.22
CA CYS A 90 4.99 6.82 -8.62
C CYS A 90 5.19 8.16 -9.36
N GLY A 91 5.43 9.26 -8.64
CA GLY A 91 5.71 10.58 -9.21
C GLY A 91 7.19 10.82 -9.57
N TYR A 92 8.09 9.89 -9.26
CA TYR A 92 9.53 10.02 -9.45
C TYR A 92 10.08 9.03 -10.47
N ASP A 93 11.24 9.34 -11.03
CA ASP A 93 12.03 8.34 -11.75
C ASP A 93 12.66 7.33 -10.77
N GLU A 94 13.19 6.24 -11.31
CA GLU A 94 13.79 5.16 -10.52
C GLU A 94 14.92 5.65 -9.60
N VAL A 95 15.79 6.56 -10.10
CA VAL A 95 16.95 7.04 -9.36
C VAL A 95 16.51 7.83 -8.13
N LYS A 96 15.57 8.75 -8.30
CA LYS A 96 15.01 9.54 -7.20
C LYS A 96 14.17 8.68 -6.27
N ALA A 97 13.34 7.79 -6.79
CA ALA A 97 12.56 6.87 -5.96
C ALA A 97 13.46 6.01 -5.07
N HIS A 98 14.56 5.49 -5.62
CA HIS A 98 15.52 4.72 -4.85
C HIS A 98 16.20 5.58 -3.76
N ALA A 99 16.68 6.77 -4.10
CA ALA A 99 17.34 7.66 -3.15
C ALA A 99 16.41 8.05 -1.97
N ASP A 100 15.17 8.44 -2.28
CA ASP A 100 14.18 8.84 -1.27
C ASP A 100 13.73 7.66 -0.39
N ALA A 101 13.65 6.45 -0.95
CA ALA A 101 13.39 5.25 -0.17
C ALA A 101 14.59 4.87 0.72
N GLN A 102 15.82 5.04 0.23
CA GLN A 102 17.04 4.80 1.02
C GLN A 102 17.17 5.78 2.19
N GLY A 103 16.78 7.06 2.00
CA GLY A 103 16.82 8.07 3.06
C GLY A 103 16.01 7.71 4.31
N LEU A 104 15.00 6.82 4.18
CA LEU A 104 14.27 6.31 5.34
C LEU A 104 15.17 5.60 6.36
N TRP A 105 16.26 4.96 5.92
CA TRP A 105 17.20 4.25 6.79
C TRP A 105 17.96 5.17 7.75
N ASP A 106 18.09 6.46 7.43
CA ASP A 106 18.73 7.42 8.33
C ASP A 106 17.92 7.62 9.63
N HIS A 107 16.61 7.37 9.57
CA HIS A 107 15.73 7.55 10.70
C HIS A 107 15.66 6.33 11.63
N ALA A 108 15.89 6.55 12.92
CA ALA A 108 15.81 5.50 13.94
C ALA A 108 14.40 4.91 14.07
N TRP A 109 13.35 5.73 13.89
CA TRP A 109 11.96 5.27 13.96
C TRP A 109 11.64 4.28 12.84
N TRP A 110 12.19 4.47 11.64
CA TRP A 110 12.00 3.56 10.51
C TRP A 110 12.68 2.22 10.76
N ARG A 111 13.96 2.25 11.17
CA ARG A 111 14.74 1.07 11.56
C ARG A 111 14.12 0.27 12.70
N GLY A 112 13.31 0.90 13.54
CA GLY A 112 12.62 0.26 14.66
C GLY A 112 11.29 -0.41 14.28
N LEU A 113 10.78 -0.24 13.05
CA LEU A 113 9.51 -0.82 12.64
C LEU A 113 9.64 -2.35 12.46
N PRO A 114 8.65 -3.15 12.90
CA PRO A 114 8.66 -4.60 12.72
C PRO A 114 8.85 -5.04 11.26
N ALA A 115 8.19 -4.35 10.31
CA ALA A 115 8.31 -4.62 8.87
C ALA A 115 9.72 -4.41 8.29
N VAL A 116 10.59 -3.69 9.00
CA VAL A 116 11.91 -3.25 8.54
C VAL A 116 13.04 -4.03 9.23
N ALA A 117 12.78 -4.55 10.43
CA ALA A 117 13.75 -5.30 11.23
C ALA A 117 13.87 -6.79 10.86
N ALA A 118 13.07 -7.27 9.91
CA ALA A 118 13.03 -8.67 9.47
C ALA A 118 14.19 -9.08 8.56
#